data_AF-A0A5D3DL04-F1
#
_entry.id   AF-A0A5D3DL04-F1
#
_cell.length_a   1.000
_cell.length_b   1.000
_cell.length_c   1.000
_cell.angle_alpha   90.00
_cell.angle_beta   90.00
_cell.angle_gamma   90.00
#
_symmetry.space_group_name_H-M   'P 1'
#
loop_
_entity.id
_entity.type
_entity.pdbx_description
1 polymer ?
#
loop_
_entity_poly.entity_id
_entity_poly.type
_entity_poly.pdbx_seq_one_letter_code
_entity_poly.pdbx_strand_id
1 'polypeptide(L)'
;MKGDFVFILAGWEESVADSCILRAATSRPNGLKVPMGYYYLCDAGYLNAEEFLAPYRGQRYHLQKWRKIGNATTTMKEFFNMKHSFTLLLKELLVS
;
A
#
# COMPACT_ATOMS: atom_id res chain seq x y z
N MET A 1 -10.77 15.67 -4.69
CA MET A 1 -11.65 14.85 -3.84
C MET A 1 -10.84 14.40 -2.64
N LYS A 2 -11.11 14.96 -1.46
CA LYS A 2 -10.55 14.51 -0.19
C LYS A 2 -11.74 13.93 0.57
N GLY A 3 -11.99 12.64 0.37
CA GLY A 3 -13.11 11.92 0.92
C GLY A 3 -12.75 10.44 0.91
N ASP A 4 -12.94 9.80 2.05
CA ASP A 4 -12.74 8.37 2.16
C ASP A 4 -13.76 7.67 1.25
N PHE A 5 -13.28 6.68 0.50
CA PHE A 5 -14.14 5.87 -0.36
C PHE A 5 -13.92 4.40 -0.01
N VAL A 6 -14.99 3.61 -0.11
CA VAL A 6 -14.94 2.16 0.12
C VAL A 6 -15.25 1.48 -1.20
N PHE A 7 -14.34 0.60 -1.64
CA PHE A 7 -14.54 -0.26 -2.79
C PHE A 7 -14.64 -1.70 -2.31
N ILE A 8 -15.73 -2.39 -2.65
CA ILE A 8 -15.97 -3.78 -2.25
C ILE A 8 -16.04 -4.65 -3.50
N LEU A 9 -15.16 -5.65 -3.58
CA LEU A 9 -15.16 -6.68 -4.61
C LEU A 9 -15.43 -8.04 -3.96
N ALA A 10 -16.68 -8.49 -4.02
CA ALA A 10 -17.12 -9.76 -3.45
C ALA A 10 -16.96 -10.94 -4.44
N GLY A 11 -17.01 -12.18 -3.91
CA GLY A 11 -17.05 -13.41 -4.70
C GLY A 11 -15.68 -14.02 -5.03
N TRP A 12 -14.67 -13.76 -4.20
CA TRP A 12 -13.34 -14.37 -4.32
C TRP A 12 -13.11 -15.38 -3.20
N GLU A 13 -12.42 -16.47 -3.53
CA GLU A 13 -11.98 -17.47 -2.57
C GLU A 13 -10.81 -16.92 -1.74
N GLU A 14 -10.73 -17.31 -0.47
CA GLU A 14 -9.71 -16.83 0.48
C GLU A 14 -8.26 -17.25 0.10
N SER A 15 -8.11 -18.16 -0.86
CA SER A 15 -6.83 -18.66 -1.36
C SER A 15 -6.25 -17.85 -2.53
N VAL A 16 -7.02 -16.90 -3.07
CA VAL A 16 -6.61 -16.14 -4.25
C VAL A 16 -5.59 -15.07 -3.85
N ALA A 17 -4.52 -14.97 -4.63
CA ALA A 17 -3.50 -13.96 -4.41
C ALA A 17 -4.06 -12.53 -4.53
N ASP A 18 -3.67 -11.66 -3.60
CA ASP A 18 -3.98 -10.22 -3.57
C ASP A 18 -3.77 -9.50 -4.92
N SER A 19 -2.73 -9.88 -5.66
CA SER A 19 -2.45 -9.34 -6.99
C SER A 19 -3.54 -9.65 -8.02
N CYS A 20 -4.17 -10.82 -7.93
CA CYS A 20 -5.28 -11.20 -8.81
C CYS A 20 -6.53 -10.38 -8.49
N ILE A 21 -6.79 -10.16 -7.19
CA ILE A 21 -7.90 -9.33 -6.70
C ILE A 21 -7.71 -7.88 -7.17
N LEU A 22 -6.52 -7.31 -7.00
CA LEU A 22 -6.22 -5.95 -7.45
C LEU A 22 -6.39 -5.80 -8.96
N ARG A 23 -5.87 -6.74 -9.75
CA ARG A 23 -6.02 -6.72 -11.21
C ARG A 23 -7.49 -6.81 -11.62
N ALA A 24 -8.28 -7.65 -10.97
CA ALA A 24 -9.70 -7.75 -11.25
C ALA A 24 -10.48 -6.50 -10.80
N ALA A 25 -10.04 -5.83 -9.74
CA ALA A 25 -10.63 -4.58 -9.30
C ALA A 25 -10.40 -3.46 -10.32
N THR A 26 -9.21 -3.36 -10.92
CA THR A 26 -8.85 -2.28 -11.85
C THR A 26 -9.30 -2.54 -13.29
N SER A 27 -9.37 -3.79 -13.75
CA SER A 27 -9.70 -4.12 -15.14
C SER A 27 -11.19 -3.97 -15.49
N ARG A 28 -12.07 -3.68 -14.52
CA ARG A 28 -13.51 -3.55 -14.75
C ARG A 28 -13.86 -2.16 -15.29
N PRO A 29 -14.89 -2.02 -16.14
CA PRO A 29 -15.33 -0.71 -16.65
C PRO A 29 -15.63 0.31 -15.54
N ASN A 30 -16.25 -0.16 -14.45
CA ASN A 30 -16.54 0.58 -13.22
C ASN A 30 -15.63 0.12 -12.06
N GLY A 31 -14.40 -0.26 -12.41
CA GLY A 31 -13.40 -0.76 -11.47
C GLY A 31 -12.83 0.31 -10.54
N LEU A 32 -11.96 -0.13 -9.65
CA LEU A 32 -11.15 0.75 -8.81
C LEU A 32 -10.26 1.62 -9.72
N LYS A 33 -10.43 2.94 -9.63
CA LYS A 33 -9.68 3.93 -10.41
C LYS A 33 -8.99 4.88 -9.48
N VAL A 34 -7.72 5.19 -9.78
CA VAL A 34 -6.99 6.20 -9.02
C VAL A 34 -7.20 7.55 -9.72
N PRO A 35 -7.53 8.62 -8.99
CA PRO A 35 -7.63 9.95 -9.59
C PRO A 35 -6.29 10.36 -10.20
N MET A 36 -6.33 11.03 -11.36
CA MET A 36 -5.12 11.47 -12.07
C MET A 36 -4.20 12.28 -11.15
N GLY A 37 -2.93 11.88 -11.09
CA GLY A 37 -1.90 12.50 -10.24
C GLY A 37 -1.83 11.97 -8.80
N TYR A 38 -2.64 10.95 -8.46
CA TYR A 38 -2.61 10.29 -7.14
C TYR A 38 -2.15 8.84 -7.26
N TYR A 39 -1.76 8.27 -6.11
CA TYR A 39 -1.37 6.88 -5.96
C TYR A 39 -2.03 6.30 -4.72
N TYR A 40 -2.45 5.03 -4.78
CA TYR A 40 -2.82 4.29 -3.58
C TYR A 40 -1.62 3.55 -3.02
N LEU A 41 -1.44 3.63 -1.70
CA LEU A 41 -0.44 2.83 -0.98
C LEU A 41 -1.05 1.47 -0.64
N CYS A 42 -0.35 0.40 -1.02
CA CYS A 42 -0.77 -0.99 -0.83
C CYS A 42 0.11 -1.71 0.18
N ASP A 43 -0.43 -2.76 0.79
CA ASP A 43 0.38 -3.62 1.65
C ASP A 43 1.38 -4.47 0.84
N ALA A 44 2.37 -5.04 1.52
CA ALA A 44 3.47 -5.82 0.92
C ALA A 44 3.02 -7.06 0.14
N GLY A 45 1.81 -7.56 0.39
CA GLY A 45 1.17 -8.65 -0.36
C GLY A 45 0.86 -8.29 -1.81
N TYR A 46 0.72 -6.99 -2.11
CA TYR A 46 0.43 -6.51 -3.46
C TYR A 46 1.69 -6.31 -4.30
N LEU A 47 1.52 -6.35 -5.61
CA LEU A 47 2.54 -5.97 -6.58
C LEU A 47 2.48 -4.47 -6.83
N ASN A 48 3.63 -3.85 -7.09
CA ASN A 48 3.67 -2.51 -7.66
C ASN A 48 3.02 -2.53 -9.05
N ALA A 49 2.10 -1.60 -9.28
CA ALA A 49 1.44 -1.41 -10.56
C ALA A 49 1.33 0.09 -10.85
N GLU A 50 0.93 0.42 -12.07
CA GLU A 50 0.57 1.80 -12.39
C GLU A 50 -0.51 2.26 -11.40
N GLU A 51 -0.30 3.40 -10.74
CA GLU A 51 -1.18 3.98 -9.71
C GLU A 51 -1.22 3.29 -8.32
N PHE A 52 -0.56 2.13 -8.13
CA PHE A 52 -0.52 1.39 -6.86
C PHE A 52 0.91 1.13 -6.40
N LEU A 53 1.24 1.62 -5.20
CA LEU A 53 2.59 1.55 -4.63
C LEU A 53 2.63 0.65 -3.39
N ALA A 54 3.26 -0.50 -3.53
CA ALA A 54 3.62 -1.41 -2.46
C ALA A 54 5.06 -1.14 -1.97
N PRO A 55 5.39 -1.49 -0.72
CA PRO A 55 6.74 -1.32 -0.21
C PRO A 55 7.77 -2.13 -1.02
N TYR A 56 8.97 -1.58 -1.17
CA TYR A 56 10.08 -2.26 -1.82
C TYR A 56 10.46 -3.52 -1.05
N ARG A 57 10.38 -4.67 -1.73
CA ARG A 57 10.79 -5.97 -1.20
C ARG A 57 12.30 -6.03 -0.98
N GLY A 58 12.71 -6.84 0.01
CA GLY A 58 14.13 -7.00 0.37
C GLY A 58 14.76 -5.79 1.04
N GLN A 59 13.98 -4.78 1.40
CA GLN A 59 14.44 -3.60 2.16
C GLN A 59 13.84 -3.60 3.56
N ARG A 60 14.41 -2.83 4.48
CA ARG A 60 13.82 -2.61 5.81
C ARG A 60 12.43 -1.98 5.67
N TYR A 61 11.46 -2.45 6.43
CA TYR A 61 10.07 -1.95 6.39
C TYR A 61 9.50 -1.68 7.79
N HIS A 62 9.65 -2.62 8.72
CA HIS A 62 9.06 -2.52 10.05
C HIS A 62 9.52 -1.30 10.86
N LEU A 63 8.55 -0.60 11.46
CA LEU A 63 8.73 0.60 12.31
C LEU A 63 9.76 0.44 13.43
N GLN A 64 9.84 -0.73 14.06
CA GLN A 64 10.82 -1.01 15.11
C GLN A 64 12.27 -0.85 14.62
N LYS A 65 12.51 -1.00 13.32
CA LYS A 65 13.83 -0.80 12.71
C LYS A 65 14.19 0.68 12.57
N TRP A 66 13.22 1.60 12.59
CA TRP A 66 13.47 3.04 12.41
C TRP A 66 13.61 3.82 13.72
N ARG A 67 13.08 3.32 14.84
CA ARG A 67 13.07 4.03 16.14
C ARG A 67 14.41 4.02 16.90
N LYS A 68 15.42 3.30 16.42
CA LYS A 68 16.73 3.23 17.09
C LYS A 68 17.61 4.41 16.68
N ILE A 69 18.29 5.03 17.64
CA ILE A 69 19.29 6.08 17.40
C ILE A 69 20.37 5.53 16.46
N GLY A 70 20.68 6.26 15.38
CA GLY A 70 21.66 5.86 14.37
C GLY A 70 21.10 5.09 13.15
N ASN A 71 19.81 4.74 13.12
CA ASN A 71 19.21 4.03 11.98
C ASN A 71 18.70 4.97 10.87
N ALA A 72 19.62 5.78 10.30
CA ALA A 72 19.33 6.52 9.09
C ALA A 72 19.02 5.56 7.92
N THR A 73 18.08 5.97 7.06
CA THR A 73 17.81 5.30 5.79
C THR A 73 19.03 5.47 4.89
N THR A 74 19.57 4.38 4.34
CA THR A 74 20.77 4.43 3.49
C THR A 74 20.43 4.55 2.01
N THR A 75 19.22 4.19 1.62
CA THR A 75 18.74 4.24 0.23
C THR A 75 17.40 4.96 0.11
N MET A 76 17.12 5.47 -1.09
CA MET A 76 15.80 6.05 -1.41
C MET A 76 14.67 5.03 -1.23
N LYS A 77 14.93 3.73 -1.48
CA LYS A 77 13.94 2.65 -1.29
C LYS A 77 13.61 2.45 0.18
N GLU A 78 14.61 2.51 1.06
CA GLU A 78 14.41 2.47 2.49
C GLU A 78 13.67 3.70 3.01
N PHE A 79 13.99 4.88 2.50
CA PHE A 79 13.27 6.11 2.84
C PHE A 79 11.79 6.02 2.46
N PHE A 80 11.49 5.52 1.25
CA PHE A 80 10.13 5.24 0.82
C PHE A 80 9.43 4.26 1.78
N ASN A 81 10.04 3.10 2.05
CA ASN A 81 9.47 2.08 2.95
C ASN A 81 9.24 2.60 4.37
N MET A 82 10.16 3.42 4.89
CA MET A 82 10.00 4.08 6.17
C MET A 82 8.74 4.95 6.15
N LYS A 83 8.61 5.88 5.20
CA LYS A 83 7.43 6.75 5.09
C LYS A 83 6.14 5.94 4.89
N HIS A 84 6.16 4.93 4.04
CA HIS A 84 5.06 4.01 3.82
C HIS A 84 4.58 3.34 5.12
N SER A 85 5.52 2.83 5.93
CA SER A 85 5.20 2.19 7.22
C SER A 85 4.57 3.15 8.22
N PHE A 86 5.00 4.43 8.24
CA PHE A 86 4.38 5.46 9.07
C PHE A 86 2.96 5.82 8.61
N THR A 87 2.72 5.87 7.28
CA THR A 87 1.41 6.24 6.72
C THR A 87 0.35 5.18 7.00
N LEU A 88 0.67 3.89 6.90
CA LEU A 88 -0.29 2.83 7.22
C LEU A 88 -0.60 2.77 8.74
N LEU A 89 0.38 3.03 9.60
CA LEU A 89 0.15 3.10 11.05
C LEU A 89 -0.83 4.22 11.45
N LEU A 90 -0.75 5.38 10.79
CA LEU A 90 -1.72 6.46 11.04
C LEU A 90 -3.14 6.06 10.67
N LYS A 91 -3.33 5.16 9.69
CA LYS A 91 -4.66 4.64 9.35
C LYS A 91 -5.18 3.68 10.43
N GLU A 92 -4.33 2.83 11.02
CA GLU A 92 -4.73 1.96 12.14
C GLU A 92 -5.06 2.76 13.42
N LEU A 93 -4.27 3.80 13.73
CA LEU A 93 -4.49 4.66 14.91
C LEU A 93 -5.72 5.58 14.80
N LEU A 94 -6.22 5.83 13.59
CA LEU A 94 -7.44 6.61 13.36
C LEU A 94 -8.73 5.76 13.38
N VAL A 95 -8.60 4.44 13.58
CA VAL A 95 -9.72 3.49 13.68
C VAL A 95 -9.91 2.99 15.13
N SER A 96 -9.22 3.57 16.13
CA SER A 96 -9.42 3.26 17.56
C SER A 96 -10.25 4.30 18.30
#